data_AF-O93757-F1
#
_entry.id   AF-O93757-F1
#
_cell.length_a   1.000
_cell.length_b   1.000
_cell.length_c   1.000
_cell.angle_alpha   90.00
_cell.angle_beta   90.00
_cell.angle_gamma   90.00
#
_symmetry.space_group_name_H-M   'P 1'
#
loop_
_entity.id
_entity.type
_entity.pdbx_description
1 polymer ?
#
loop_
_entity_poly.entity_id
_entity_poly.type
_entity_poly.pdbx_seq_one_letter_code
_entity_poly.pdbx_strand_id
1 'polypeptide(L)'
;TQLCHQISISVQLPQEKGGLNGKAVYIDTEGTFRWERIEAMAKGAGLESDIAMNNIYYMRAINSDHQMAIVDDLQELITKDPAIKLIIVDSITSHFRAEYPGRENLAVRQQKLNKHLHQLVRLAEMYDIAVII
;
A
#
# COMPACT_ATOMS: atom_id res chain seq x y z
N THR A 1 -4.37 0.93 -9.22
CA THR A 1 -3.22 1.65 -9.81
C THR A 1 -3.29 3.17 -9.86
N GLN A 2 -3.99 3.86 -10.79
CA GLN A 2 -3.85 5.34 -10.92
C GLN A 2 -4.26 6.10 -9.65
N LEU A 3 -5.38 5.71 -9.04
CA LEU A 3 -5.81 6.26 -7.76
C LEU A 3 -4.77 6.02 -6.66
N CYS A 4 -4.15 4.85 -6.64
CA CYS A 4 -3.11 4.50 -5.66
C CYS A 4 -1.92 5.46 -5.78
N HIS A 5 -1.41 5.70 -6.99
CA HIS A 5 -0.35 6.67 -7.23
C HIS A 5 -0.74 8.08 -6.77
N GLN A 6 -1.96 8.51 -7.10
CA GLN A 6 -2.45 9.84 -6.75
C GLN A 6 -2.54 10.03 -5.23
N ILE A 7 -3.08 9.04 -4.50
CA ILE A 7 -3.24 9.15 -3.05
C ILE A 7 -1.88 9.04 -2.33
N SER A 8 -0.91 8.30 -2.88
CA SER A 8 0.49 8.32 -2.39
C SER A 8 1.14 9.70 -2.44
N ILE A 9 0.69 10.58 -3.34
CA ILE A 9 1.08 11.99 -3.39
C ILE A 9 0.20 12.83 -2.47
N SER A 10 -1.12 12.65 -2.52
CA SER A 10 -2.06 13.47 -1.75
C SER A 10 -1.85 13.36 -0.24
N VAL A 11 -1.47 12.19 0.29
CA VAL A 11 -1.21 12.02 1.74
C VAL A 11 -0.07 12.94 2.25
N GLN A 12 0.86 13.31 1.37
CA GLN A 12 2.02 14.13 1.71
C GLN A 12 1.70 15.62 1.76
N LEU A 13 0.57 16.04 1.17
CA LEU A 13 0.12 17.41 1.21
C LEU A 13 -0.27 17.82 2.63
N PRO A 14 -0.26 19.12 2.94
CA PRO A 14 -0.72 19.60 4.23
C PRO A 14 -2.25 19.50 4.36
N GLN A 15 -2.75 19.57 5.60
CA GLN A 15 -4.17 19.35 5.90
C GLN A 15 -5.09 20.37 5.21
N GLU A 16 -4.66 21.62 5.07
CA GLU A 16 -5.39 22.66 4.34
C GLU A 16 -5.54 22.37 2.84
N LYS A 17 -4.73 21.45 2.30
CA LYS A 17 -4.84 20.93 0.92
C LYS A 17 -5.42 19.52 0.86
N GLY A 18 -5.97 19.02 1.97
CA GLY A 18 -6.61 17.71 2.08
C GLY A 18 -5.66 16.52 2.25
N GLY A 19 -4.37 16.77 2.54
CA GLY A 19 -3.42 15.72 2.90
C GLY A 19 -3.24 15.57 4.40
N LEU A 20 -2.22 14.83 4.83
CA LEU A 20 -1.96 14.52 6.23
C LEU A 20 -0.52 14.86 6.67
N ASN A 21 0.26 15.54 5.83
CA ASN A 21 1.73 15.67 5.99
C ASN A 21 2.40 14.31 6.25
N GLY A 22 1.86 13.24 5.65
CA GLY A 22 2.23 11.87 5.93
C GLY A 22 2.98 11.20 4.78
N LYS A 23 3.54 10.03 5.05
CA LYS A 23 4.18 9.14 4.09
C LYS A 23 3.25 8.01 3.68
N ALA A 24 3.59 7.37 2.56
CA ALA A 24 2.87 6.23 2.02
C ALA A 24 3.74 4.96 2.02
N VAL A 25 3.10 3.82 2.21
CA VAL A 25 3.63 2.51 1.85
C VAL A 25 2.87 2.00 0.63
N TYR A 26 3.58 1.57 -0.41
CA TYR A 26 3.04 1.01 -1.64
C TYR A 26 3.53 -0.42 -1.83
N ILE A 27 2.64 -1.40 -1.62
CA ILE A 27 2.88 -2.82 -1.88
C ILE A 27 2.34 -3.14 -3.27
N ASP A 28 3.24 -3.39 -4.21
CA ASP A 28 2.90 -3.73 -5.60
C ASP A 28 2.98 -5.24 -5.81
N THR A 29 1.88 -5.86 -6.23
CA THR A 29 1.78 -7.31 -6.49
C THR A 29 1.95 -7.65 -7.98
N GLU A 30 1.63 -6.73 -8.90
CA GLU A 30 1.61 -7.00 -10.37
C GLU A 30 2.66 -6.25 -11.20
N GLY A 31 3.22 -5.17 -10.70
CA GLY A 31 4.43 -4.52 -11.24
C GLY A 31 3.98 -3.28 -11.98
N THR A 32 2.97 -2.63 -11.41
CA THR A 32 2.18 -1.57 -12.01
C THR A 32 2.61 -0.20 -11.48
N PHE A 33 3.45 -0.16 -10.45
CA PHE A 33 4.06 1.07 -9.97
C PHE A 33 4.94 1.69 -11.05
N ARG A 34 4.76 2.98 -11.32
CA ARG A 34 5.53 3.75 -12.31
C ARG A 34 5.97 5.05 -11.66
N TRP A 35 7.27 5.19 -11.47
CA TRP A 35 7.87 6.36 -10.81
C TRP A 35 7.62 7.64 -11.61
N GLU A 36 7.52 7.54 -12.94
CA GLU A 36 7.19 8.64 -13.84
C GLU A 36 5.79 9.21 -13.56
N ARG A 37 4.85 8.37 -13.10
CA ARG A 37 3.52 8.81 -12.69
C ARG A 37 3.56 9.56 -11.36
N ILE A 38 4.35 9.10 -10.40
CA ILE A 38 4.58 9.80 -9.13
C ILE A 38 5.21 11.17 -9.40
N GLU A 39 6.23 11.24 -10.25
CA GLU A 39 6.89 12.49 -10.61
C GLU A 39 5.90 13.49 -11.24
N ALA A 40 5.11 13.05 -12.23
CA ALA A 40 4.11 13.89 -12.87
C ALA A 40 3.04 14.39 -11.88
N MET A 41 2.57 13.53 -10.99
CA MET A 41 1.57 13.88 -9.96
C MET A 41 2.14 14.82 -8.90
N ALA A 42 3.39 14.61 -8.45
CA ALA A 42 4.09 15.47 -7.50
C ALA A 42 4.23 16.89 -8.07
N LYS A 43 4.70 17.02 -9.32
CA LYS A 43 4.79 18.31 -10.02
C LYS A 43 3.43 19.00 -10.12
N GLY A 44 2.39 18.25 -10.48
CA GLY A 44 1.02 18.77 -10.54
C GLY A 44 0.48 19.26 -9.19
N ALA A 45 0.96 18.68 -8.08
CA ALA A 45 0.60 19.08 -6.72
C ALA A 45 1.52 20.19 -6.15
N GLY A 46 2.54 20.62 -6.89
CA GLY A 46 3.54 21.60 -6.44
C GLY A 46 4.53 21.06 -5.42
N LEU A 47 4.79 19.75 -5.44
CA LEU A 47 5.79 19.09 -4.60
C LEU A 47 7.08 18.84 -5.39
N GLU A 48 8.22 18.94 -4.70
CA GLU A 48 9.50 18.48 -5.24
C GLU A 48 9.50 16.97 -5.41
N SER A 49 9.81 16.50 -6.63
CA SER A 49 9.62 15.10 -7.02
C SER A 49 10.49 14.14 -6.23
N ASP A 50 11.75 14.51 -5.94
CA ASP A 50 12.68 13.67 -5.18
C ASP A 50 12.22 13.50 -3.73
N ILE A 51 11.70 14.58 -3.12
CA ILE A 51 11.14 14.53 -1.77
C ILE A 51 9.87 13.67 -1.76
N ALA A 52 9.00 13.87 -2.75
CA ALA A 52 7.76 13.12 -2.87
C ALA A 52 8.01 11.61 -3.04
N MET A 53 9.03 11.23 -3.80
CA MET A 53 9.44 9.84 -3.99
C MET A 53 10.01 9.24 -2.71
N ASN A 54 10.87 9.97 -1.98
CA ASN A 54 11.47 9.52 -0.72
C ASN A 54 10.44 9.27 0.40
N ASN A 55 9.26 9.89 0.29
CA ASN A 55 8.14 9.70 1.21
C ASN A 55 7.25 8.50 0.85
N ILE A 56 7.60 7.71 -0.17
CA ILE A 56 6.88 6.50 -0.57
C ILE A 56 7.79 5.28 -0.36
N TYR A 57 7.46 4.47 0.65
CA TYR A 57 8.06 3.15 0.82
C TYR A 57 7.48 2.19 -0.22
N TYR A 58 8.29 1.78 -1.18
CA TYR A 58 7.88 0.83 -2.22
C TYR A 58 8.36 -0.59 -1.91
N MET A 59 7.47 -1.57 -2.00
CA MET A 59 7.79 -2.99 -1.84
C MET A 59 7.11 -3.83 -2.91
N ARG A 60 7.85 -4.79 -3.46
CA ARG A 60 7.35 -5.73 -4.46
C ARG A 60 6.97 -7.06 -3.80
N ALA A 61 5.69 -7.37 -3.75
CA ALA A 61 5.24 -8.71 -3.37
C ALA A 61 5.34 -9.65 -4.58
N ILE A 62 6.02 -10.79 -4.43
CA ILE A 62 6.29 -11.73 -5.54
C ILE A 62 5.40 -12.98 -5.49
N ASN A 63 4.73 -13.23 -4.37
CA ASN A 63 3.76 -14.30 -4.15
C ASN A 63 2.88 -13.96 -2.93
N SER A 64 1.86 -14.79 -2.65
CA SER A 64 0.87 -14.55 -1.60
C SER A 64 1.45 -14.62 -0.20
N ASP A 65 2.38 -15.56 0.06
CA ASP A 65 3.02 -15.69 1.36
C ASP A 65 3.98 -14.50 1.63
N HIS A 66 4.72 -14.02 0.62
CA HIS A 66 5.54 -12.81 0.72
C HIS A 66 4.68 -11.56 0.95
N GLN A 67 3.54 -11.45 0.26
CA GLN A 67 2.59 -10.36 0.47
C GLN A 67 2.09 -10.30 1.93
N MET A 68 1.80 -11.46 2.53
CA MET A 68 1.41 -11.54 3.95
C MET A 68 2.57 -11.18 4.88
N ALA A 69 3.78 -11.69 4.62
CA ALA A 69 4.97 -11.39 5.41
C ALA A 69 5.32 -9.89 5.41
N ILE A 70 5.22 -9.22 4.25
CA ILE A 70 5.41 -7.76 4.16
C ILE A 70 4.47 -7.04 5.14
N VAL A 71 3.20 -7.43 5.20
CA VAL A 71 2.20 -6.81 6.09
C VAL A 71 2.48 -7.12 7.56
N ASP A 72 3.04 -8.29 7.89
CA ASP A 72 3.50 -8.59 9.25
C ASP A 72 4.66 -7.66 9.66
N ASP A 73 5.61 -7.41 8.76
CA ASP A 73 6.76 -6.53 9.02
C ASP A 73 6.38 -5.03 9.06
N LEU A 74 5.24 -4.65 8.47
CA LEU A 74 4.76 -3.26 8.49
C LEU A 74 4.57 -2.74 9.91
N GLN A 75 4.22 -3.60 10.87
CA GLN A 75 4.02 -3.17 12.24
C GLN A 75 5.30 -2.52 12.82
N GLU A 76 6.46 -3.11 12.55
CA GLU A 76 7.74 -2.58 13.00
C GLU A 76 8.09 -1.29 12.25
N LEU A 77 7.87 -1.25 10.93
CA LEU A 77 8.12 -0.07 10.10
C LEU A 77 7.29 1.14 10.56
N ILE A 78 5.99 0.96 10.76
CA ILE A 78 5.06 2.01 11.21
C ILE A 78 5.44 2.52 12.60
N THR A 79 5.88 1.63 13.49
CA THR A 79 6.32 2.02 14.83
C THR A 79 7.61 2.86 14.78
N LYS A 80 8.51 2.57 13.84
CA LYS A 80 9.75 3.34 13.63
C LYS A 80 9.53 4.66 12.89
N ASP A 81 8.55 4.71 11.98
CA ASP A 81 8.18 5.92 11.24
C ASP A 81 6.69 6.26 11.39
N PRO A 82 6.31 6.98 12.46
CA PRO A 82 4.93 7.41 12.70
C PRO A 82 4.38 8.40 11.65
N ALA A 83 5.21 8.89 10.72
CA ALA A 83 4.75 9.73 9.63
C ALA A 83 3.98 8.92 8.57
N ILE A 84 4.08 7.58 8.57
CA ILE A 84 3.30 6.73 7.67
C ILE A 84 1.81 6.87 8.02
N LYS A 85 1.02 7.37 7.07
CA LYS A 85 -0.43 7.59 7.21
C LYS A 85 -1.26 6.90 6.13
N LEU A 86 -0.60 6.19 5.22
CA LEU A 86 -1.24 5.48 4.13
C LEU A 86 -0.51 4.16 3.83
N ILE A 87 -1.26 3.08 3.69
CA ILE A 87 -0.81 1.80 3.14
C ILE A 87 -1.65 1.48 1.92
N ILE A 88 -1.00 1.12 0.82
CA ILE A 88 -1.62 0.67 -0.43
C ILE A 88 -1.17 -0.75 -0.70
N VAL A 89 -2.10 -1.62 -1.09
CA VAL A 89 -1.82 -2.95 -1.64
C VAL A 89 -2.45 -3.06 -3.03
N ASP A 90 -1.66 -2.85 -4.09
CA ASP A 90 -2.14 -2.90 -5.47
C ASP A 90 -1.55 -4.12 -6.19
N SER A 91 -2.29 -5.20 -6.45
CA SER A 91 -3.68 -5.52 -6.10
C SER A 91 -3.77 -6.69 -5.12
N ILE A 92 -4.57 -6.56 -4.06
CA ILE A 92 -4.64 -7.49 -2.91
C ILE A 92 -4.90 -8.96 -3.28
N THR A 93 -5.69 -9.23 -4.32
CA THR A 93 -6.11 -10.61 -4.67
C THR A 93 -5.27 -11.28 -5.74
N SER A 94 -4.32 -10.57 -6.37
CA SER A 94 -3.65 -11.06 -7.59
C SER A 94 -2.93 -12.40 -7.35
N HIS A 95 -2.00 -12.44 -6.40
CA HIS A 95 -1.27 -13.67 -6.04
C HIS A 95 -2.19 -14.78 -5.52
N PHE A 96 -3.18 -14.43 -4.69
CA PHE A 96 -4.15 -15.41 -4.20
C PHE A 96 -4.97 -16.07 -5.30
N ARG A 97 -5.32 -15.33 -6.37
CA ARG A 97 -6.03 -15.90 -7.52
C ARG A 97 -5.13 -16.77 -8.39
N ALA A 98 -3.86 -16.41 -8.52
CA ALA A 98 -2.88 -17.15 -9.30
C ALA A 98 -2.48 -18.48 -8.63
N GLU A 99 -2.24 -18.46 -7.32
CA GLU A 99 -1.74 -19.62 -6.56
C GLU A 99 -2.85 -20.59 -6.13
N TYR A 100 -4.08 -20.09 -5.98
CA TYR A 100 -5.25 -20.88 -5.56
C TYR A 100 -6.35 -20.78 -6.63
N PRO A 101 -6.12 -21.33 -7.85
CA PRO A 101 -7.10 -21.29 -8.93
C PRO A 101 -8.25 -22.29 -8.68
N GLY A 102 -9.33 -22.16 -9.45
CA GLY A 102 -10.44 -23.11 -9.41
C GLY A 102 -11.38 -22.93 -8.21
N ARG A 103 -12.44 -23.75 -8.18
CA ARG A 103 -13.47 -23.72 -7.12
C ARG A 103 -13.08 -24.58 -5.92
N GLU A 104 -12.28 -25.62 -6.17
CA GLU A 104 -11.70 -26.53 -5.19
C GLU A 104 -10.82 -25.80 -4.17
N ASN A 105 -10.10 -24.75 -4.59
CA ASN A 105 -9.26 -23.96 -3.70
C ASN A 105 -9.97 -22.72 -3.12
N LEU A 106 -11.27 -22.51 -3.42
CA LEU A 106 -12.00 -21.32 -3.00
C LEU A 106 -11.98 -21.15 -1.47
N ALA A 107 -12.23 -22.23 -0.73
CA ALA A 107 -12.25 -22.18 0.74
C ALA A 107 -10.88 -21.78 1.32
N VAL A 108 -9.81 -22.43 0.87
CA VAL A 108 -8.43 -22.15 1.32
C VAL A 108 -8.03 -20.72 0.96
N ARG A 109 -8.35 -20.28 -0.26
CA ARG A 109 -8.08 -18.91 -0.72
C ARG A 109 -8.81 -17.89 0.13
N GLN A 110 -10.11 -18.09 0.39
CA GLN A 110 -10.90 -17.18 1.23
C GLN A 110 -10.38 -17.15 2.66
N GLN A 111 -9.96 -18.29 3.22
CA GLN A 111 -9.39 -18.33 4.56
C GLN A 111 -8.09 -17.51 4.65
N LYS A 112 -7.15 -17.71 3.72
CA LYS A 112 -5.89 -16.94 3.71
C LYS A 112 -6.12 -15.45 3.43
N LEU A 113 -6.96 -15.12 2.43
CA LEU A 113 -7.26 -13.73 2.09
C LEU A 113 -7.96 -13.01 3.24
N ASN A 114 -8.92 -13.64 3.92
CA ASN A 114 -9.58 -13.05 5.08
C ASN A 114 -8.60 -12.80 6.22
N LYS A 115 -7.69 -13.74 6.50
CA LYS A 115 -6.62 -13.52 7.49
C LYS A 115 -5.77 -12.30 7.12
N HIS A 116 -5.42 -12.17 5.84
CA HIS A 116 -4.62 -11.04 5.35
C HIS A 116 -5.35 -9.70 5.45
N LEU A 117 -6.63 -9.65 5.09
CA LEU A 117 -7.47 -8.46 5.26
C LEU A 117 -7.61 -8.08 6.73
N HIS A 118 -7.75 -9.05 7.64
CA HIS A 118 -7.79 -8.78 9.07
C HIS A 118 -6.48 -8.19 9.61
N GLN A 119 -5.31 -8.60 9.09
CA GLN A 119 -4.03 -7.98 9.44
C GLN A 119 -4.02 -6.50 9.05
N LEU A 120 -4.47 -6.18 7.82
CA LEU A 120 -4.54 -4.81 7.31
C LEU A 120 -5.52 -3.93 8.09
N VAL A 121 -6.72 -4.43 8.40
CA VAL A 121 -7.71 -3.72 9.23
C VAL A 121 -7.13 -3.40 10.61
N ARG A 122 -6.46 -4.37 11.22
CA ARG A 122 -5.84 -4.19 12.54
C ARG A 122 -4.74 -3.12 12.49
N LEU A 123 -3.93 -3.06 11.43
CA LEU A 123 -2.95 -1.99 11.27
C LEU A 123 -3.64 -0.61 11.13
N ALA A 124 -4.71 -0.53 10.34
CA ALA A 124 -5.47 0.70 10.16
C ALA A 124 -6.01 1.25 11.49
N GLU A 125 -6.66 0.38 12.27
CA GLU A 125 -7.31 0.74 13.54
C GLU A 125 -6.31 1.05 14.66
N MET A 126 -5.24 0.27 14.79
CA MET A 126 -4.27 0.45 15.89
C MET A 126 -3.37 1.67 15.70
N TYR A 127 -3.06 2.03 14.45
CA TYR A 127 -2.06 3.07 14.14
C TYR A 127 -2.66 4.34 13.52
N ASP A 128 -3.98 4.41 13.33
CA ASP A 128 -4.66 5.53 12.69
C ASP A 128 -4.07 5.81 11.28
N ILE A 129 -4.16 4.77 10.43
CA ILE A 129 -3.61 4.74 9.08
C ILE A 129 -4.69 4.38 8.08
N ALA A 130 -4.75 5.10 6.96
CA ALA A 130 -5.61 4.73 5.85
C ALA A 130 -5.05 3.51 5.09
N VAL A 131 -5.89 2.52 4.79
CA VAL A 131 -5.51 1.35 3.99
C VAL A 131 -6.36 1.28 2.72
N ILE A 132 -5.69 1.10 1.58
CA ILE A 132 -6.31 0.93 0.25
C ILE A 132 -5.84 -0.41 -0.33
N ILE A 133 -6.77 -1.17 -0.91
CA ILE A 133 -6.54 -2.51 -1.50
C ILE A 133 -7.07 -2.62 -2.93
#